data_AF-A0AA42KL36-F1
#
_entry.id   AF-A0AA42KL36-F1
#
_cell.length_a   1.000
_cell.length_b   1.000
_cell.length_c   1.000
_cell.angle_alpha   90.00
_cell.angle_beta   90.00
_cell.angle_gamma   90.00
#
_symmetry.space_group_name_H-M   'P 1'
#
loop_
_entity.id
_entity.type
_entity.pdbx_description
1 polymer ?
#
loop_
_entity_poly.entity_id
_entity_poly.type
_entity_poly.pdbx_seq_one_letter_code
_entity_poly.pdbx_strand_id
1 'polypeptide(L)'
;MELHQLYDVHQPGDEWQEEDRAARAAVEGWQARVGGKVISGSPKPYNDSRGPLVIIESPYSGDVARNSEYARACLLDSLRRGEAPIASHLLHTQVLDDLRPDERELGIEAGLAWYRVAEKCVVYDDLGISHGMAEGTARARSHGVPVEYRRLRAWRDAA
;
A
#
# COMPACT_ATOMS: atom_id res chain seq x y z
N MET A 1 17.14 -19.04 -6.08
CA MET A 1 16.05 -19.78 -5.40
C MET A 1 14.84 -18.89 -5.54
N GLU A 2 13.81 -19.36 -6.21
CA GLU A 2 12.72 -18.51 -6.67
C GLU A 2 11.75 -18.14 -5.53
N LEU A 3 11.18 -16.92 -5.56
CA LEU A 3 10.33 -16.34 -4.50
C LEU A 3 9.14 -17.22 -4.09
N HIS A 4 8.63 -18.07 -4.99
CA HIS A 4 7.51 -18.97 -4.72
C HIS A 4 7.84 -20.08 -3.70
N GLN A 5 9.11 -20.44 -3.53
CA GLN A 5 9.52 -21.45 -2.55
C GLN A 5 9.66 -20.89 -1.12
N LEU A 6 9.70 -19.56 -0.97
CA LEU A 6 9.93 -18.92 0.33
C LEU A 6 8.63 -18.54 1.08
N TYR A 7 7.53 -18.34 0.35
CA TYR A 7 6.28 -17.78 0.89
C TYR A 7 5.03 -18.64 0.65
N ASP A 8 5.20 -19.89 0.18
CA ASP A 8 4.09 -20.84 -0.07
C ASP A 8 2.94 -20.22 -0.89
N VAL A 9 3.30 -19.50 -1.97
CA VAL A 9 2.31 -18.77 -2.78
C VAL A 9 1.73 -19.72 -3.84
N HIS A 10 0.48 -20.13 -3.64
CA HIS A 10 -0.26 -21.02 -4.55
C HIS A 10 -0.35 -20.48 -5.99
N GLN A 11 -0.16 -21.38 -6.96
CA GLN A 11 -0.29 -21.11 -8.39
C GLN A 11 -1.76 -21.16 -8.84
N PRO A 12 -2.13 -20.48 -9.94
CA PRO A 12 -3.46 -20.61 -10.53
C PRO A 12 -3.75 -22.07 -10.92
N GLY A 13 -4.63 -22.74 -10.15
CA GLY A 13 -5.01 -24.15 -10.34
C GLY A 13 -4.66 -25.08 -9.18
N ASP A 14 -3.89 -24.61 -8.19
CA ASP A 14 -3.58 -25.39 -7.00
C ASP A 14 -4.82 -25.59 -6.10
N GLU A 15 -4.93 -26.78 -5.50
CA GLU A 15 -5.94 -27.03 -4.47
C GLU A 15 -5.55 -26.32 -3.18
N TRP A 16 -6.31 -25.27 -2.85
CA TRP A 16 -6.14 -24.49 -1.63
C TRP A 16 -6.33 -25.33 -0.36
N GLN A 17 -5.48 -25.10 0.63
CA GLN A 17 -5.62 -25.66 1.97
C GLN A 17 -6.94 -25.24 2.63
N GLU A 18 -7.41 -26.02 3.60
CA GLU A 18 -8.71 -25.81 4.25
C GLU A 18 -8.81 -24.43 4.96
N GLU A 19 -7.69 -23.96 5.52
CA GLU A 19 -7.57 -22.64 6.16
C GLU A 19 -7.71 -21.49 5.14
N ASP A 20 -7.14 -21.63 3.94
CA ASP A 20 -7.27 -20.65 2.87
C ASP A 20 -8.69 -20.59 2.30
N ARG A 21 -9.36 -21.75 2.19
CA ARG A 21 -10.79 -21.81 1.82
C ARG A 21 -11.66 -21.13 2.87
N ALA A 22 -11.34 -21.27 4.16
CA ALA A 22 -12.03 -20.61 5.24
C ALA A 22 -11.81 -19.08 5.24
N ALA A 23 -10.58 -18.63 5.00
CA ALA A 23 -10.24 -17.22 4.85
C ALA A 23 -10.98 -16.59 3.65
N ARG A 24 -11.02 -17.30 2.51
CA ARG A 24 -11.75 -16.87 1.32
C ARG A 24 -13.26 -16.87 1.55
N ALA A 25 -13.82 -17.88 2.19
CA ALA A 25 -15.23 -17.91 2.58
C ALA A 25 -15.59 -16.76 3.54
N ALA A 26 -14.68 -16.32 4.41
CA ALA A 26 -14.89 -15.14 5.26
C ALA A 26 -14.89 -13.84 4.45
N VAL A 27 -14.10 -13.75 3.37
CA VAL A 27 -14.03 -12.61 2.43
C VAL A 27 -15.17 -12.61 1.41
N GLU A 28 -15.71 -13.78 1.05
CA GLU A 28 -16.74 -13.95 0.02
C GLU A 28 -18.15 -14.20 0.59
N GLY A 29 -18.30 -14.51 1.88
CA GLY A 29 -19.59 -14.88 2.49
C GLY A 29 -19.59 -16.25 3.11
N TRP A 30 -19.70 -16.34 4.44
CA TRP A 30 -19.92 -17.63 5.10
C TRP A 30 -21.40 -17.86 5.39
N GLN A 31 -21.85 -19.10 5.19
CA GLN A 31 -23.19 -19.56 5.55
C GLN A 31 -23.08 -20.46 6.78
N ALA A 32 -23.60 -19.99 7.92
CA ALA A 32 -23.73 -20.81 9.13
C ALA A 32 -25.14 -21.36 9.25
N ARG A 33 -25.30 -22.49 9.96
CA ARG A 33 -26.61 -22.97 10.41
C ARG A 33 -26.70 -22.86 11.92
N VAL A 34 -27.62 -22.01 12.41
CA VAL A 34 -27.93 -21.90 13.84
C VAL A 34 -29.42 -22.18 14.01
N GLY A 35 -29.76 -23.21 14.80
CA GLY A 35 -31.15 -23.58 15.06
C GLY A 35 -31.94 -24.00 13.80
N GLY A 36 -31.30 -24.65 12.83
CA GLY A 36 -31.94 -25.06 11.57
C GLY A 36 -32.17 -23.93 10.56
N LYS A 37 -31.89 -22.68 10.92
CA LYS A 37 -31.94 -21.52 10.02
C LYS A 37 -30.56 -21.25 9.43
N VAL A 38 -30.48 -21.14 8.12
CA VAL A 38 -29.27 -20.65 7.45
C VAL A 38 -29.15 -19.15 7.75
N ILE A 39 -28.07 -18.77 8.41
CA ILE A 39 -27.66 -17.38 8.56
C ILE A 39 -26.50 -17.15 7.60
N SER A 40 -26.71 -16.32 6.58
CA SER A 40 -25.64 -15.85 5.71
C SER A 40 -24.98 -14.66 6.40
N GLY A 41 -23.73 -14.82 6.84
CA GLY A 41 -22.86 -13.70 7.12
C GLY A 41 -22.25 -13.25 5.80
N SER A 42 -22.96 -12.42 5.04
CA SER A 42 -22.30 -11.70 3.94
C SER A 42 -21.21 -10.84 4.57
N PRO A 43 -19.96 -10.85 4.07
CA PRO A 43 -19.00 -9.80 4.36
C PRO A 43 -19.74 -8.50 4.16
N LYS A 44 -19.58 -7.57 5.09
CA LYS A 44 -20.17 -6.25 4.92
C LYS A 44 -19.77 -5.79 3.52
N PRO A 45 -20.72 -5.46 2.63
CA PRO A 45 -20.39 -5.03 1.29
C PRO A 45 -19.32 -3.96 1.42
N TYR A 46 -18.21 -4.14 0.69
CA TYR A 46 -17.18 -3.11 0.62
C TYR A 46 -17.91 -1.82 0.25
N ASN A 47 -17.75 -0.77 1.06
CA ASN A 47 -18.54 0.44 0.86
C ASN A 47 -18.22 0.99 -0.54
N ASP A 48 -19.20 0.97 -1.46
CA ASP A 48 -19.03 1.44 -2.84
C ASP A 48 -18.59 2.91 -2.90
N SER A 49 -18.77 3.68 -1.81
CA SER A 49 -18.12 4.97 -1.62
C SER A 49 -16.69 4.83 -1.11
N ARG A 50 -15.85 4.04 -1.79
CA ARG A 50 -14.43 3.95 -1.47
C ARG A 50 -13.73 5.25 -1.83
N GLY A 51 -12.82 5.70 -0.98
CA GLY A 51 -11.92 6.82 -1.29
C GLY A 51 -11.02 6.48 -2.49
N PRO A 52 -10.50 7.50 -3.21
CA PRO A 52 -9.53 7.27 -4.27
C PRO A 52 -8.32 6.48 -3.77
N LEU A 53 -7.84 5.50 -4.53
CA LEU A 53 -6.58 4.81 -4.25
C LEU A 53 -5.41 5.73 -4.57
N VAL A 54 -4.60 6.07 -3.57
CA VAL A 54 -3.54 7.07 -3.70
C VAL A 54 -2.18 6.47 -3.39
N ILE A 55 -1.22 6.65 -4.28
CA ILE A 55 0.19 6.43 -3.95
C ILE A 55 0.76 7.72 -3.39
N ILE A 56 1.48 7.65 -2.28
CA ILE A 56 2.15 8.78 -1.64
C ILE A 56 3.64 8.70 -1.97
N GLU A 57 4.16 9.77 -2.55
CA GLU A 57 5.59 9.99 -2.76
C GLU A 57 6.06 11.07 -1.77
N SER A 58 7.03 10.71 -0.93
CA SER A 58 7.71 11.60 0.02
C SER A 58 9.15 11.11 0.18
N PRO A 59 10.10 11.93 0.65
CA PRO A 59 11.44 11.42 0.92
C PRO A 59 11.40 10.33 2.00
N TYR A 60 12.38 9.42 1.92
CA TYR A 60 12.61 8.39 2.92
C TYR A 60 14.08 8.30 3.30
N SER A 61 14.96 8.08 2.32
CA SER A 61 16.42 7.98 2.54
C SER A 61 17.06 9.29 3.03
N GLY A 62 18.25 9.19 3.63
CA GLY A 62 18.92 10.31 4.28
C GLY A 62 18.60 10.33 5.76
N ASP A 63 17.96 11.40 6.24
CA ASP A 63 17.46 11.47 7.62
C ASP A 63 16.16 10.66 7.76
N VAL A 64 16.31 9.34 7.92
CA VAL A 64 15.19 8.38 7.94
C VAL A 64 14.21 8.66 9.07
N ALA A 65 14.68 9.12 10.24
CA ALA A 65 13.80 9.42 11.37
C ALA A 65 12.85 10.58 11.02
N ARG A 66 13.43 11.71 10.58
CA ARG A 66 12.69 12.89 10.14
C ARG A 66 11.77 12.59 8.96
N ASN A 67 12.29 11.90 7.95
CA ASN A 67 11.53 11.58 6.75
C ASN A 67 10.37 10.62 7.03
N SER A 68 10.54 9.69 7.97
CA SER A 68 9.46 8.80 8.40
C SER A 68 8.34 9.57 9.10
N GLU A 69 8.66 10.59 9.91
CA GLU A 69 7.65 11.48 10.50
C GLU A 69 6.92 12.30 9.45
N TYR A 70 7.64 12.81 8.46
CA TYR A 70 7.05 13.52 7.34
C TYR A 70 6.12 12.63 6.51
N ALA A 71 6.56 11.42 6.16
CA ALA A 71 5.75 10.43 5.44
C ALA A 71 4.46 10.07 6.21
N ARG A 72 4.54 9.92 7.54
CA ARG A 72 3.36 9.72 8.39
C ARG A 72 2.40 10.91 8.34
N ALA A 73 2.90 12.14 8.33
CA ALA A 73 2.07 13.33 8.18
C ALA A 73 1.40 13.41 6.80
N CYS A 74 2.11 13.05 5.73
CA CYS A 74 1.59 12.98 4.36
C CYS A 74 0.46 11.95 4.22
N LEU A 75 0.65 10.76 4.82
CA LEU A 75 -0.40 9.74 4.92
C LEU A 75 -1.62 10.26 5.66
N LEU A 76 -1.43 10.93 6.80
CA LEU A 76 -2.52 11.48 7.59
C LEU A 76 -3.30 12.57 6.84
N ASP A 77 -2.62 13.45 6.09
CA ASP A 77 -3.28 14.46 5.23
C ASP A 77 -4.15 13.79 4.16
N SER A 78 -3.62 12.77 3.48
CA SER A 78 -4.37 12.02 2.47
C SER A 78 -5.59 11.30 3.06
N LEU A 79 -5.43 10.61 4.19
CA LEU A 79 -6.55 10.00 4.92
C LEU A 79 -7.63 11.03 5.30
N ARG A 80 -7.25 12.21 5.76
CA ARG A 80 -8.18 13.30 6.11
C ARG A 80 -8.94 13.89 4.91
N ARG A 81 -8.46 13.66 3.69
CA ARG A 81 -9.14 14.01 2.44
C ARG A 81 -10.16 12.95 1.98
N GLY A 82 -10.33 11.87 2.75
CA GLY A 82 -11.18 10.74 2.38
C GLY A 82 -10.55 9.86 1.30
N GLU A 83 -9.23 9.87 1.19
CA GLU A 83 -8.47 9.01 0.27
C GLU A 83 -8.07 7.71 0.96
N ALA A 84 -7.69 6.71 0.17
CA ALA A 84 -7.12 5.45 0.62
C ALA A 84 -5.64 5.37 0.19
N PRO A 85 -4.71 5.99 0.95
CA PRO A 85 -3.32 6.08 0.55
C PRO A 85 -2.47 4.87 0.92
N ILE A 86 -1.42 4.65 0.14
CA ILE A 86 -0.27 3.82 0.47
C ILE A 86 1.04 4.61 0.34
N ALA A 87 1.95 4.44 1.30
CA ALA A 87 3.33 4.89 1.24
C ALA A 87 4.25 3.68 1.39
N SER A 88 4.60 3.01 0.29
CA SER A 88 5.34 1.75 0.30
C SER A 88 6.73 1.88 0.95
N HIS A 89 7.41 3.02 0.72
CA HIS A 89 8.70 3.32 1.32
C HIS A 89 8.66 3.45 2.84
N LEU A 90 7.50 3.79 3.42
CA LEU A 90 7.31 3.79 4.85
C LEU A 90 6.87 2.41 5.37
N LEU A 91 5.99 1.74 4.63
CA LEU A 91 5.38 0.47 5.04
C LEU A 91 6.36 -0.71 4.97
N HIS A 92 6.97 -0.94 3.81
CA HIS A 92 7.78 -2.14 3.56
C HIS A 92 9.06 -2.13 4.38
N THR A 93 9.63 -0.96 4.65
CA THR A 93 10.84 -0.78 5.45
C THR A 93 10.65 -1.07 6.95
N GLN A 94 9.41 -1.32 7.41
CA GLN A 94 9.17 -1.83 8.76
C GLN A 94 9.49 -3.32 8.90
N VAL A 95 9.56 -4.04 7.78
CA VAL A 95 9.72 -5.51 7.73
C VAL A 95 10.83 -5.97 6.79
N LEU A 96 11.37 -5.06 5.97
CA LEU A 96 12.49 -5.28 5.05
C LEU A 96 13.66 -4.37 5.43
N ASP A 97 14.88 -4.87 5.27
CA ASP A 97 16.11 -4.13 5.44
C ASP A 97 16.52 -3.46 4.12
N ASP A 98 16.37 -2.13 4.04
CA ASP A 98 16.72 -1.33 2.85
C ASP A 98 18.23 -1.33 2.53
N LEU A 99 19.08 -1.81 3.45
CA LEU A 99 20.52 -2.01 3.24
C LEU A 99 20.84 -3.35 2.57
N ARG A 100 19.90 -4.30 2.56
CA ARG A 100 20.02 -5.59 1.86
C ARG A 100 19.45 -5.44 0.44
N PRO A 101 20.28 -5.60 -0.62
CA PRO A 101 19.83 -5.33 -1.99
C PRO A 101 18.61 -6.15 -2.44
N ASP A 102 18.53 -7.42 -2.03
CA ASP A 102 17.43 -8.33 -2.32
C ASP A 102 16.11 -7.89 -1.67
N GLU A 103 16.16 -7.48 -0.41
CA GLU A 103 14.99 -6.98 0.32
C GLU A 103 14.56 -5.59 -0.16
N ARG A 104 15.53 -4.73 -0.47
CA ARG A 104 15.28 -3.43 -1.11
C ARG A 104 14.54 -3.59 -2.43
N GLU A 105 15.01 -4.48 -3.30
CA GLU A 105 14.38 -4.76 -4.60
C GLU A 105 12.96 -5.30 -4.41
N LEU A 106 12.76 -6.23 -3.47
CA LEU A 106 11.44 -6.75 -3.12
C LEU A 106 10.47 -5.63 -2.68
N GLY A 107 10.93 -4.73 -1.82
CA GLY A 107 10.14 -3.59 -1.34
C GLY A 107 9.78 -2.60 -2.44
N ILE A 108 10.70 -2.34 -3.36
CA ILE A 108 10.49 -1.48 -4.54
C ILE A 108 9.46 -2.12 -5.47
N GLU A 109 9.64 -3.38 -5.87
CA GLU A 109 8.72 -4.07 -6.78
C GLU A 109 7.31 -4.18 -6.20
N ALA A 110 7.19 -4.49 -4.92
CA ALA A 110 5.90 -4.50 -4.22
C ALA A 110 5.23 -3.11 -4.23
N GLY A 111 6.01 -2.03 -4.09
CA GLY A 111 5.50 -0.66 -4.19
C GLY A 111 5.06 -0.32 -5.62
N LEU A 112 5.87 -0.69 -6.61
CA LEU A 112 5.60 -0.43 -8.03
C LEU A 112 4.31 -1.13 -8.51
N ALA A 113 4.00 -2.31 -7.96
CA ALA A 113 2.79 -3.07 -8.28
C ALA A 113 1.48 -2.29 -8.08
N TRP A 114 1.45 -1.30 -7.17
CA TRP A 114 0.28 -0.48 -6.87
C TRP A 114 -0.09 0.49 -7.98
N TYR A 115 0.86 0.89 -8.84
CA TYR A 115 0.59 1.80 -9.96
C TYR A 115 -0.43 1.24 -10.96
N ARG A 116 -0.71 -0.06 -10.94
CA ARG A 116 -1.74 -0.71 -11.76
C ARG A 116 -3.17 -0.39 -11.34
N VAL A 117 -3.38 -0.02 -10.06
CA VAL A 117 -4.72 0.18 -9.47
C VAL A 117 -4.90 1.57 -8.87
N ALA A 118 -3.80 2.33 -8.68
CA ALA A 118 -3.86 3.68 -8.15
C ALA A 118 -4.61 4.64 -9.07
N GLU A 119 -5.46 5.47 -8.48
CA GLU A 119 -6.21 6.51 -9.19
C GLU A 119 -5.43 7.82 -9.29
N LYS A 120 -4.45 8.02 -8.39
CA LYS A 120 -3.47 9.10 -8.48
C LYS A 120 -2.22 8.81 -7.66
N CYS A 121 -1.15 9.51 -8.01
CA CYS A 121 0.08 9.62 -7.26
C CYS A 121 0.15 11.04 -6.70
N VAL A 122 0.37 11.17 -5.39
CA VAL A 122 0.48 12.44 -4.69
C VAL A 122 1.91 12.60 -4.21
N VAL A 123 2.57 13.65 -4.69
CA VAL A 123 3.95 13.98 -4.37
C VAL A 123 3.96 15.13 -3.36
N TYR A 124 4.49 14.86 -2.16
CA TYR A 124 4.67 15.87 -1.14
C TYR A 124 6.10 16.42 -1.20
N ASP A 125 6.24 17.70 -1.55
CA ASP A 125 7.51 18.32 -1.95
C ASP A 125 8.06 19.35 -0.94
N ASP A 126 7.54 19.38 0.30
CA ASP A 126 7.99 20.33 1.33
C ASP A 126 9.48 20.17 1.67
N LEU A 127 9.98 18.93 1.60
CA LEU A 127 11.38 18.58 1.85
C LEU A 127 12.21 18.44 0.56
N GLY A 128 11.68 18.93 -0.57
CA GLY A 128 12.26 18.75 -1.90
C GLY A 128 11.90 17.40 -2.53
N ILE A 129 12.34 17.20 -3.76
CA ILE A 129 12.11 15.97 -4.53
C ILE A 129 13.38 15.13 -4.48
N SER A 130 13.30 13.97 -3.81
CA SER A 130 14.39 13.00 -3.79
C SER A 130 14.50 12.24 -5.12
N HIS A 131 15.62 11.55 -5.34
CA HIS A 131 15.79 10.69 -6.52
C HIS A 131 14.68 9.62 -6.61
N GLY A 132 14.41 8.92 -5.51
CA GLY A 132 13.35 7.89 -5.46
C GLY A 132 11.96 8.46 -5.78
N MET A 133 11.64 9.67 -5.28
CA MET A 133 10.38 10.32 -5.64
C MET A 133 10.30 10.69 -7.11
N ALA A 134 11.42 11.12 -7.72
CA ALA A 134 11.45 11.43 -9.15
C ALA A 134 11.22 10.16 -10.00
N GLU A 135 11.79 9.03 -9.58
CA GLU A 135 11.55 7.72 -10.21
C GLU A 135 10.10 7.26 -10.04
N GLY A 136 9.54 7.37 -8.82
CA GLY A 136 8.13 7.08 -8.56
C GLY A 136 7.19 7.96 -9.39
N THR A 137 7.48 9.26 -9.49
CA THR A 137 6.73 10.20 -10.34
C THR A 137 6.81 9.84 -11.82
N ALA A 138 8.00 9.44 -12.31
CA ALA A 138 8.17 8.98 -13.68
C ALA A 138 7.37 7.70 -13.95
N ARG A 139 7.34 6.77 -12.98
CA ARG A 139 6.55 5.55 -13.05
C ARG A 139 5.04 5.84 -13.06
N ALA A 140 4.57 6.75 -12.21
CA ALA A 140 3.18 7.18 -12.21
C ALA A 140 2.74 7.61 -13.61
N ARG A 141 3.55 8.47 -14.24
CA ARG A 141 3.33 8.96 -15.60
C ARG A 141 3.35 7.84 -16.64
N SER A 142 4.28 6.89 -16.55
CA SER A 142 4.34 5.77 -17.51
C SER A 142 3.12 4.85 -17.44
N HIS A 143 2.45 4.78 -16.28
CA HIS A 143 1.21 4.03 -16.09
C HIS A 143 -0.07 4.85 -16.31
N GLY A 144 0.05 6.11 -16.75
CA GLY A 144 -1.10 7.00 -16.94
C GLY A 144 -1.78 7.43 -15.64
N VAL A 145 -1.10 7.25 -14.49
CA VAL A 145 -1.60 7.66 -13.18
C VAL A 145 -1.39 9.18 -13.03
N PRO A 146 -2.46 9.97 -12.81
CA PRO A 146 -2.35 11.41 -12.58
C PRO A 146 -1.43 11.73 -11.39
N VAL A 147 -0.55 12.73 -11.56
CA VAL A 147 0.36 13.20 -10.51
C VAL A 147 -0.14 14.53 -9.95
N GLU A 148 -0.33 14.58 -8.63
CA GLU A 148 -0.75 15.76 -7.88
C GLU A 148 0.37 16.18 -6.91
N TYR A 149 0.74 17.46 -6.87
CA TYR A 149 1.74 17.96 -5.94
C TYR A 149 1.07 18.62 -4.74
N ARG A 150 1.54 18.31 -3.52
CA ARG A 150 0.99 18.83 -2.26
C ARG A 150 2.08 19.33 -1.34
N ARG A 151 1.66 20.23 -0.44
CA ARG A 151 2.48 20.78 0.63
C ARG A 151 1.75 20.80 1.95
N LEU A 152 2.41 20.33 2.99
CA LEU A 152 2.00 20.46 4.38
C LEU A 152 2.66 21.71 4.95
N ARG A 153 2.23 22.91 4.50
CA ARG A 153 2.87 24.22 4.81
C ARG A 153 3.18 24.50 6.30
N ALA A 154 2.57 23.76 7.22
CA ALA A 154 2.77 23.87 8.67
C ALA A 154 3.52 22.67 9.28
N TRP A 155 4.00 21.71 8.47
CA TRP A 155 4.80 20.60 8.95
C TRP A 155 6.12 21.13 9.47
N ARG A 156 6.37 20.87 10.74
CA ARG A 156 7.60 21.14 11.45
C ARG A 156 8.09 19.79 11.93
N ASP A 157 9.41 19.59 11.94
CA ASP A 157 10.01 18.43 12.57
C ASP A 157 9.40 18.28 13.97
N ALA A 158 8.98 17.06 14.35
CA ALA A 158 8.56 16.84 15.72
C ALA A 158 9.83 17.05 16.58
N ALA A 159 9.86 18.15 17.33
CA ALA A 159 10.98 18.49 18.20
C ALA A 159 11.10 17.49 19.36
#